data_AF-A0A853JE13-F1
#
_entry.id   AF-A0A853JE13-F1
#
_cell.length_a   1.000
_cell.length_b   1.000
_cell.length_c   1.000
_cell.angle_alpha   90.00
_cell.angle_beta   90.00
_cell.angle_gamma   90.00
#
_symmetry.space_group_name_H-M   'P 1'
#
loop_
_entity.id
_entity.type
_entity.pdbx_description
1 polymer ?
#
loop_
_entity_poly.entity_id
_entity_poly.type
_entity_poly.pdbx_seq_one_letter_code
_entity_poly.pdbx_strand_id
1 'polypeptide(L)'
;MADYGTSGIWADEVIGPFRHGMVPHSGLSLPPALAAAFDAWINRYWERKQWDLSDTESFNQEGRVLALKLKKFAGSDTIVSFQPEQWPSGLGPEELLP
;
A
#
# COMPACT_ATOMS: atom_id res chain seq x y z
N MET A 1 -5.71 21.35 2.80
CA MET A 1 -6.26 20.09 2.24
C MET A 1 -5.31 19.66 1.15
N ALA A 2 -4.55 18.61 1.38
CA ALA A 2 -3.57 18.16 0.41
C ALA A 2 -3.72 16.65 0.27
N ASP A 3 -4.65 16.27 -0.59
CA ASP A 3 -4.73 14.92 -1.15
C ASP A 3 -3.51 14.73 -2.05
N TYR A 4 -2.48 14.11 -1.49
CA TYR A 4 -1.37 13.57 -2.27
C TYR A 4 -1.54 12.05 -2.25
N GLY A 5 -2.28 11.54 -3.24
CA GLY A 5 -2.32 10.12 -3.55
C GLY A 5 -0.91 9.66 -3.90
N THR A 6 -0.25 9.01 -2.96
CA THR A 6 1.01 8.29 -3.18
C THR A 6 0.75 6.83 -2.83
N SER A 7 1.22 5.93 -3.69
CA SER A 7 1.27 4.49 -3.43
C SER A 7 2.29 4.20 -2.33
N GLY A 8 1.93 4.46 -1.08
CA GLY A 8 2.81 4.36 0.09
C GLY A 8 2.10 3.72 1.29
N ILE A 9 2.88 3.28 2.28
CA ILE A 9 2.35 2.86 3.58
C ILE A 9 2.24 4.12 4.45
N TRP A 10 1.01 4.42 4.88
CA TRP A 10 0.70 5.54 5.76
C TRP A 10 0.46 5.00 7.16
N ALA A 11 1.13 5.59 8.16
CA ALA A 11 0.96 5.24 9.56
C ALA A 11 0.34 6.44 10.31
N ASP A 12 -0.88 6.25 10.80
CA ASP A 12 -1.58 7.23 11.64
C ASP A 12 -1.13 7.18 13.10
N GLU A 13 -0.51 6.09 13.52
CA GLU A 13 -0.01 5.89 14.88
C GLU A 13 1.47 5.46 14.89
N VAL A 14 2.05 5.49 16.09
CA VAL A 14 3.47 5.20 16.30
C VAL A 14 3.73 3.70 16.18
N ILE A 15 4.17 3.25 15.01
CA ILE A 15 4.69 1.89 14.81
C ILE A 15 6.21 1.95 15.00
N GLY A 16 6.72 1.61 16.18
CA GLY A 16 8.16 1.75 16.50
C GLY A 16 8.57 3.21 16.77
N PRO A 17 9.71 3.74 16.28
CA PRO A 17 10.14 5.12 16.54
C PRO A 17 9.47 6.21 15.67
N PHE A 18 8.45 5.89 14.86
CA PHE A 18 7.94 6.80 13.82
C PHE A 18 6.64 7.51 14.23
N ARG A 19 6.45 8.77 13.79
CA ARG A 19 5.22 9.57 13.97
C ARG A 19 4.78 10.12 12.60
N HIS A 20 3.47 10.06 12.32
CA HIS A 20 2.74 10.78 11.26
C HIS A 20 3.56 11.14 10.01
N GLY A 21 3.53 10.26 9.02
CA GLY A 21 4.09 10.53 7.70
C GLY A 21 4.14 9.28 6.82
N MET A 22 4.30 9.49 5.51
CA MET A 22 4.60 8.44 4.54
C MET A 22 5.91 7.76 4.96
N VAL A 23 5.84 6.50 5.39
CA VAL A 23 7.03 5.76 5.84
C VAL A 23 7.55 4.95 4.66
N PRO A 24 8.81 5.15 4.21
CA PRO A 24 9.41 4.22 3.27
C PRO A 24 9.47 2.84 3.93
N HIS A 25 9.09 1.78 3.22
CA HIS A 25 9.08 0.38 3.68
C HIS A 25 10.42 -0.07 4.30
N SER A 26 11.54 0.59 3.98
CA SER A 26 12.85 0.42 4.64
C SER A 26 12.90 0.86 6.11
N GLY A 27 12.01 1.75 6.55
CA GLY A 27 11.84 2.17 7.94
C GLY A 27 10.99 1.22 8.79
N LEU A 28 10.20 0.34 8.18
CA LEU A 28 9.25 -0.53 8.88
C LEU A 28 9.87 -1.84 9.40
N SER A 29 11.20 -2.02 9.27
CA SER A 29 11.90 -3.28 9.57
C SER A 29 11.19 -4.50 8.99
N LEU A 30 10.58 -4.34 7.81
CA LEU A 30 9.82 -5.42 7.17
C LEU A 30 10.75 -6.58 6.83
N PRO A 31 10.23 -7.82 6.79
CA PRO A 31 10.95 -8.93 6.21
C PRO A 31 11.46 -8.54 4.81
N PRO A 32 12.73 -8.79 4.46
CA PRO A 32 13.31 -8.33 3.20
C PRO A 32 12.49 -8.69 1.95
N ALA A 33 11.88 -9.88 1.97
CA ALA A 33 11.00 -10.33 0.89
C ALA A 33 9.70 -9.52 0.78
N LEU A 34 9.15 -9.03 1.90
CA LEU A 34 7.95 -8.19 1.90
C LEU A 34 8.28 -6.78 1.45
N ALA A 35 9.41 -6.22 1.91
CA ALA A 35 9.90 -4.93 1.45
C ALA A 35 10.12 -4.91 -0.08
N ALA A 36 10.84 -5.90 -0.61
CA ALA A 36 11.10 -6.03 -2.05
C ALA A 36 9.82 -6.20 -2.88
N ALA A 37 8.79 -6.84 -2.32
CA ALA A 37 7.51 -6.99 -3.01
C ALA A 37 6.72 -5.67 -3.06
N PHE A 38 6.76 -4.87 -1.99
CA PHE A 38 6.23 -3.50 -2.03
C PHE A 38 6.98 -2.62 -3.03
N ASP A 39 8.32 -2.70 -3.08
CA ASP A 39 9.13 -1.99 -4.08
C ASP A 39 8.69 -2.32 -5.50
N ALA A 40 8.54 -3.62 -5.82
CA ALA A 40 8.14 -4.07 -7.15
C ALA A 40 6.73 -3.56 -7.51
N TRP A 41 5.79 -3.64 -6.58
CA TRP A 41 4.41 -3.15 -6.77
C TRP A 41 4.37 -1.63 -6.98
N ILE A 42 5.12 -0.86 -6.19
CA ILE A 42 5.25 0.60 -6.33
C ILE A 42 5.90 0.96 -7.68
N ASN A 43 6.97 0.28 -8.07
CA ASN A 43 7.62 0.52 -9.36
C ASN A 43 6.68 0.21 -10.54
N ARG A 44 5.91 -0.87 -10.46
CA ARG A 44 4.87 -1.19 -11.46
C ARG A 44 3.87 -0.04 -11.62
N TYR A 45 3.48 0.61 -10.52
CA TYR A 45 2.64 1.80 -10.56
C TYR A 45 3.33 2.97 -11.28
N TRP A 46 4.59 3.29 -10.94
CA TRP A 46 5.31 4.41 -11.54
C TRP A 46 5.64 4.22 -13.02
N GLU A 47 5.89 2.98 -13.44
CA GLU A 47 6.23 2.64 -14.83
C GLU A 47 5.00 2.52 -15.74
N ARG A 48 3.79 2.63 -15.19
CA ARG A 48 2.56 2.49 -15.97
C ARG A 48 2.43 3.63 -17.00
N LYS A 49 2.23 3.26 -18.26
CA LYS A 49 1.92 4.23 -19.33
C LYS A 49 0.41 4.40 -19.47
N GLN A 50 -0.31 3.28 -19.58
CA GLN A 50 -1.76 3.16 -19.53
C GLN A 50 -2.08 1.80 -18.95
N TRP A 51 -3.12 1.73 -18.11
CA TRP A 51 -3.70 0.48 -17.65
C TRP A 51 -5.12 0.37 -18.17
N ASP A 52 -5.48 -0.83 -18.59
CA ASP A 52 -6.86 -1.19 -18.80
C ASP A 52 -7.50 -1.68 -17.48
N LEU A 53 -8.75 -2.15 -17.56
CA LEU A 53 -9.47 -2.68 -16.42
C LEU A 53 -8.75 -3.89 -15.81
N SER A 54 -8.24 -4.81 -16.63
CA SER A 54 -7.58 -6.04 -16.19
C SER A 54 -6.24 -5.74 -15.51
N ASP A 55 -5.47 -4.81 -16.05
CA ASP A 55 -4.22 -4.33 -15.45
C ASP A 55 -4.49 -3.72 -14.07
N THR A 56 -5.54 -2.90 -13.96
CA THR A 56 -5.96 -2.24 -12.72
C THR A 56 -6.41 -3.27 -11.68
N GLU A 57 -7.24 -4.24 -12.08
CA GLU A 57 -7.67 -5.33 -11.21
C GLU A 57 -6.50 -6.18 -10.71
N SER A 58 -5.57 -6.53 -11.60
CA SER A 58 -4.35 -7.26 -11.26
C SER A 58 -3.48 -6.48 -10.28
N PHE A 59 -3.29 -5.19 -10.50
CA PHE A 59 -2.53 -4.31 -9.62
C PHE A 59 -3.16 -4.21 -8.22
N ASN A 60 -4.48 -4.07 -8.15
CA ASN A 60 -5.22 -4.00 -6.89
C ASN A 60 -5.17 -5.31 -6.11
N GLN A 61 -5.31 -6.45 -6.79
CA GLN A 61 -5.20 -7.76 -6.16
C GLN A 61 -3.81 -7.96 -5.53
N GLU A 62 -2.75 -7.58 -6.24
CA GLU A 62 -1.39 -7.63 -5.73
C GLU A 62 -1.22 -6.74 -4.49
N GLY A 63 -1.66 -5.47 -4.57
CA GLY A 63 -1.62 -4.52 -3.46
C GLY A 63 -2.36 -5.02 -2.23
N ARG A 64 -3.56 -5.58 -2.40
CA ARG A 64 -4.36 -6.16 -1.32
C ARG A 64 -3.66 -7.32 -0.63
N VAL A 65 -3.01 -8.21 -1.39
CA VAL A 65 -2.23 -9.33 -0.83
C VAL A 65 -1.04 -8.82 -0.02
N LEU A 66 -0.35 -7.78 -0.49
CA LEU A 66 0.75 -7.16 0.24
C LEU A 66 0.29 -6.49 1.53
N ALA A 67 -0.83 -5.77 1.49
CA ALA A 67 -1.40 -5.13 2.66
C ALA A 67 -1.90 -6.16 3.71
N LEU A 68 -2.45 -7.31 3.29
CA LEU A 68 -2.76 -8.41 4.21
C LEU A 68 -1.51 -9.02 4.85
N LYS A 69 -0.41 -9.15 4.10
CA LYS A 69 0.88 -9.61 4.67
C LYS A 69 1.42 -8.59 5.67
N LEU A 70 1.26 -7.30 5.38
CA LEU A 70 1.62 -6.22 6.30
C LEU A 70 0.81 -6.28 7.59
N LYS A 71 -0.52 -6.44 7.51
CA LYS A 71 -1.41 -6.61 8.68
C LYS A 71 -0.98 -7.81 9.54
N LYS A 72 -0.67 -8.95 8.92
CA LYS A 72 -0.15 -10.13 9.62
C LYS A 72 1.17 -9.87 10.33
N PHE A 73 2.07 -9.10 9.72
CA PHE A 73 3.35 -8.73 10.31
C PHE A 73 3.19 -7.72 11.45
N ALA A 74 2.35 -6.70 11.26
CA ALA A 74 2.10 -5.63 12.22
C ALA A 74 1.24 -6.06 13.43
N GLY A 75 0.59 -7.22 13.34
CA GLY A 75 -0.27 -7.76 14.40
C GLY A 75 -1.72 -7.26 14.31
N SER A 76 -2.61 -7.94 15.03
CA SER A 76 -4.06 -7.69 15.02
C SER A 76 -4.44 -6.28 15.43
N ASP A 77 -3.65 -5.69 16.33
CA ASP A 77 -3.95 -4.40 16.97
C ASP A 77 -3.61 -3.21 16.07
N THR A 78 -2.81 -3.42 15.02
CA THR A 78 -2.45 -2.38 14.06
C THR A 78 -3.49 -2.30 12.95
N ILE A 79 -4.16 -1.16 12.79
CA ILE A 79 -5.08 -0.94 11.66
C ILE A 79 -4.25 -0.82 10.37
N VAL A 80 -4.63 -1.60 9.36
CA VAL A 80 -4.06 -1.49 8.00
C VAL A 80 -5.22 -1.30 7.04
N SER A 81 -5.20 -0.21 6.30
CA SER A 81 -6.14 0.05 5.23
C SER A 81 -5.49 -0.10 3.85
N PHE A 82 -6.28 -0.46 2.87
CA PHE A 82 -5.89 -0.57 1.47
C PHE A 82 -6.86 0.25 0.62
N GLN A 83 -6.32 1.12 -0.22
CA GLN A 83 -7.11 1.90 -1.15
C GLN A 83 -6.81 1.44 -2.59
N PRO A 84 -7.78 0.82 -3.28
CA PRO A 84 -7.58 0.34 -4.65
C PRO A 84 -7.59 1.50 -5.65
N GLU A 85 -6.92 1.32 -6.78
CA GLU A 85 -7.08 2.18 -7.95
C GLU A 85 -8.42 1.90 -8.63
N GLN A 86 -9.10 2.94 -9.11
CA GLN A 86 -10.34 2.82 -9.85
C GLN A 86 -10.13 3.16 -11.32
N TRP A 87 -10.57 2.27 -12.21
CA TRP A 87 -10.60 2.53 -13.64
C TRP A 87 -11.81 3.40 -14.02
N PRO A 88 -11.70 4.35 -14.96
CA PRO A 88 -10.50 4.71 -15.75
C PRO A 88 -9.51 5.63 -15.04
N SER A 89 -9.89 6.18 -13.88
CA SER A 89 -9.01 7.03 -13.07
C SER A 89 -9.59 7.22 -11.67
N GLY A 90 -8.69 7.37 -10.69
CA GLY A 90 -9.05 7.76 -9.33
C GLY A 90 -8.81 6.65 -8.31
N LEU A 91 -9.22 6.91 -7.08
CA LEU A 91 -9.11 5.97 -5.98
C LEU A 91 -10.49 5.40 -5.68
N GLY A 92 -10.56 4.09 -5.51
CA GLY A 92 -11.73 3.39 -5.02
C GLY A 92 -11.94 3.60 -3.51
N PRO A 93 -13.00 3.00 -2.95
CA PRO A 93 -13.28 3.09 -1.53
C PRO A 93 -12.15 2.46 -0.72
N GLU A 94 -11.77 3.12 0.37
CA GLU A 94 -10.82 2.56 1.33
C GLU A 94 -11.38 1.29 1.96
N GLU A 95 -10.56 0.24 1.97
CA GLU A 95 -10.86 -1.06 2.57
C GLU A 95 -10.04 -1.22 3.87
N LEU A 96 -10.71 -1.40 5.00
CA LEU A 96 -10.05 -1.85 6.23
C LEU A 96 -9.79 -3.35 6.15
N LEU A 97 -8.53 -3.75 6.33
CA LEU A 97 -8.16 -5.16 6.27
C LEU A 97 -8.41 -5.86 7.61
N PRO A 98 -8.94 -7.10 7.58
CA PRO A 98 -9.20 -7.89 8.78
C PRO A 98 -7.91 -8.31 9.49
#